data_AF-A0A9D2JKZ2-F1
#
_entry.id   AF-A0A9D2JKZ2-F1
#
_cell.length_a   1.000
_cell.length_b   1.000
_cell.length_c   1.000
_cell.angle_alpha   90.00
_cell.angle_beta   90.00
_cell.angle_gamma   90.00
#
_symmetry.space_group_name_H-M   'P 1'
#
loop_
_entity.id
_entity.type
_entity.pdbx_description
1 polymer ?
#
loop_
_entity_poly.entity_id
_entity_poly.type
_entity_poly.pdbx_seq_one_letter_code
_entity_poly.pdbx_strand_id
1 'polypeptide(L)'
;MASEFLQVFQAYIGDSVVPESIQKGNVLSLDIYKGTQAMDMTVIFPALVPFQDLQHCEKLICEKMRLKRVSIFPKYTPDLFNCTYFPELVARLKTMVSMVNGYLDDADVSYENQILHITLKHGGADIIQQAGVDKKLMQLVMEQFSFGIQVQFEGLTRIMPDVYAQTMSSLPLSSAPPRMSKREVPVADNPSTSKRA
;
A
#
# COMPACT_ATOMS: atom_id res chain seq x y z
N MET A 1 -20.18 26.56 -12.33
CA MET A 1 -18.91 27.04 -12.93
C MET A 1 -17.79 26.42 -12.14
N ALA A 2 -16.87 25.71 -12.79
CA ALA A 2 -15.68 25.19 -12.11
C ALA A 2 -14.62 26.30 -12.10
N SER A 3 -14.01 26.56 -10.95
CA SER A 3 -12.98 27.58 -10.80
C SER A 3 -11.60 26.93 -10.80
N GLU A 4 -10.61 27.56 -11.42
CA GLU A 4 -9.24 27.06 -11.36
C GLU A 4 -8.74 27.07 -9.91
N PHE A 5 -8.00 26.02 -9.53
CA PHE A 5 -7.50 25.82 -8.18
C PHE A 5 -6.72 27.04 -7.67
N LEU A 6 -5.81 27.57 -8.49
CA LEU A 6 -5.04 28.75 -8.12
C LEU A 6 -5.94 29.96 -7.85
N GLN A 7 -6.97 30.21 -8.65
CA GLN A 7 -7.86 31.36 -8.42
C GLN A 7 -8.58 31.27 -7.06
N VAL A 8 -8.93 30.06 -6.62
CA VAL A 8 -9.60 29.85 -5.32
C VAL A 8 -8.65 30.06 -4.15
N PHE A 9 -7.39 29.61 -4.27
CA PHE A 9 -6.47 29.55 -3.14
C PHE A 9 -5.30 30.54 -3.18
N GLN A 10 -5.08 31.27 -4.29
CA GLN A 10 -3.96 32.20 -4.46
C GLN A 10 -3.89 33.24 -3.34
N ALA A 11 -5.03 33.77 -2.89
CA ALA A 11 -5.09 34.74 -1.80
C ALA A 11 -4.60 34.18 -0.45
N TYR A 12 -4.69 32.87 -0.25
CA TYR A 12 -4.29 32.20 1.00
C TYR A 12 -2.90 31.59 0.92
N ILE A 13 -2.53 31.07 -0.25
CA ILE A 13 -1.27 30.37 -0.48
C ILE A 13 -0.13 31.37 -0.78
N GLY A 14 -0.44 32.56 -1.34
CA GLY A 14 0.55 33.58 -1.68
C GLY A 14 1.62 33.03 -2.63
N ASP A 15 2.89 33.30 -2.33
CA ASP A 15 4.05 32.84 -3.12
C ASP A 15 4.48 31.39 -2.81
N SER A 16 3.66 30.61 -2.11
CA SER A 16 4.05 29.24 -1.78
C SER A 16 4.05 28.37 -3.03
N VAL A 17 5.02 27.47 -3.13
CA VAL A 17 5.21 26.60 -4.29
C VAL A 17 4.11 25.53 -4.29
N VAL A 18 3.12 25.69 -5.19
CA VAL A 18 2.12 24.66 -5.48
C VAL A 18 2.64 23.79 -6.62
N PRO A 19 2.60 22.44 -6.52
CA PRO A 19 3.00 21.57 -7.62
C PRO A 19 2.23 21.87 -8.91
N GLU A 20 2.90 21.88 -10.06
CA GLU A 20 2.27 22.20 -11.36
C GLU A 20 1.10 21.27 -11.72
N SER A 21 1.18 20.01 -11.26
CA SER A 21 0.12 19.00 -11.38
C SER A 21 -1.19 19.45 -10.73
N ILE A 22 -1.11 20.18 -9.61
CA ILE A 22 -2.27 20.70 -8.85
C ILE A 22 -2.79 22.01 -9.44
N GLN A 23 -1.90 22.86 -9.95
CA GLN A 23 -2.26 24.19 -10.46
C GLN A 23 -3.29 24.13 -11.59
N LYS A 24 -3.23 23.08 -12.42
CA LYS A 24 -4.14 22.84 -13.55
C LYS A 24 -5.47 22.20 -13.15
N GLY A 25 -5.72 22.01 -11.84
CA GLY A 25 -6.96 21.45 -11.34
C GLY A 25 -8.09 22.48 -11.32
N ASN A 26 -9.32 22.02 -11.57
CA ASN A 26 -10.52 22.84 -11.45
C ASN A 26 -11.34 22.37 -10.25
N VAL A 27 -11.61 23.27 -9.31
CA VAL A 27 -12.40 22.99 -8.12
C VAL A 27 -13.87 22.86 -8.51
N LEU A 28 -14.45 21.68 -8.22
CA LEU A 28 -15.85 21.36 -8.46
C LEU A 28 -16.73 21.67 -7.24
N SER A 29 -16.25 21.28 -6.06
CA SER A 29 -16.93 21.52 -4.79
C SER A 29 -15.94 21.86 -3.70
N LEU A 30 -16.39 22.66 -2.74
CA LEU A 30 -15.63 23.06 -1.57
C LEU A 30 -16.56 23.05 -0.35
N ASP A 31 -16.27 22.15 0.58
CA ASP A 31 -17.07 21.92 1.77
C ASP A 31 -16.24 22.31 3.01
N ILE A 32 -16.66 23.36 3.70
CA ILE A 32 -15.93 23.90 4.87
C ILE A 32 -16.72 23.60 6.14
N TYR A 33 -16.10 22.82 7.02
CA TYR A 33 -16.66 22.42 8.30
C TYR A 33 -16.08 23.28 9.42
N LYS A 34 -16.77 24.39 9.74
CA LYS A 34 -16.31 25.35 10.76
C LYS A 34 -16.14 24.73 12.15
N GLY A 35 -16.99 23.78 12.53
CA GLY A 35 -16.94 23.14 13.85
C GLY A 35 -15.70 22.26 14.06
N THR A 36 -15.25 21.57 13.02
CA THR A 36 -14.07 20.69 13.07
C THR A 36 -12.81 21.35 12.51
N GLN A 37 -12.92 22.59 12.00
CA GLN A 37 -11.87 23.26 11.22
C GLN A 37 -11.34 22.36 10.11
N ALA A 38 -12.24 21.64 9.44
CA ALA A 38 -11.91 20.76 8.34
C ALA A 38 -12.41 21.32 7.01
N MET A 39 -11.74 20.95 5.93
CA MET A 39 -12.14 21.31 4.58
C MET A 39 -11.98 20.12 3.65
N ASP A 40 -13.04 19.82 2.91
CA ASP A 40 -13.05 18.80 1.88
C ASP A 40 -13.28 19.48 0.53
N MET A 41 -12.50 19.09 -0.49
CA MET A 41 -12.67 19.67 -1.82
C MET A 41 -12.59 18.60 -2.89
N THR A 42 -13.46 18.73 -3.88
CA THR A 42 -13.44 17.90 -5.07
C THR A 42 -12.82 18.70 -6.20
N VAL A 43 -11.74 18.18 -6.79
CA VAL A 43 -10.99 18.86 -7.85
C VAL A 43 -10.85 17.95 -9.05
N ILE A 44 -11.27 18.40 -10.23
CA ILE A 44 -11.04 17.68 -11.48
C ILE A 44 -9.67 18.07 -12.05
N PHE A 45 -8.87 17.08 -12.41
CA PHE A 45 -7.55 17.28 -12.99
C PHE A 45 -7.51 16.77 -14.43
N PRO A 46 -6.86 17.50 -15.35
CA PRO A 46 -6.72 17.08 -16.74
C PRO A 46 -5.69 15.96 -16.94
N ALA A 47 -4.89 15.64 -15.92
CA ALA A 47 -3.90 14.58 -15.93
C ALA A 47 -3.82 13.93 -14.54
N LEU A 48 -3.28 12.71 -14.48
CA LEU A 48 -3.06 11.99 -13.23
C LEU A 48 -2.09 12.77 -12.34
N VAL A 49 -2.48 12.97 -11.08
CA VAL A 49 -1.69 13.71 -10.10
C VAL A 49 -1.02 12.73 -9.14
N PRO A 50 0.29 12.85 -8.89
CA PRO A 50 0.97 12.08 -7.85
C PRO A 50 0.36 12.32 -6.47
N PHE A 51 0.17 11.26 -5.69
CA PHE A 51 -0.43 11.34 -4.36
C PHE A 51 0.39 12.22 -3.41
N GLN A 52 1.73 12.23 -3.55
CA GLN A 52 2.60 13.11 -2.79
C GLN A 52 2.30 14.61 -3.01
N ASP A 53 1.92 15.00 -4.23
CA ASP A 53 1.61 16.39 -4.57
C ASP A 53 0.29 16.80 -3.94
N LEU A 54 -0.70 15.89 -3.96
CA LEU A 54 -1.97 16.07 -3.25
C LEU A 54 -1.72 16.25 -1.74
N GLN A 55 -0.92 15.39 -1.12
CA GLN A 55 -0.60 15.49 0.30
C GLN A 55 0.17 16.75 0.66
N HIS A 56 1.14 17.15 -0.19
CA HIS A 56 1.88 18.39 0.00
C HIS A 56 0.93 19.59 -0.01
N CYS A 57 0.02 19.62 -0.99
CA CYS A 57 -0.95 20.69 -1.12
C CYS A 57 -1.97 20.70 0.03
N GLU A 58 -2.47 19.53 0.46
CA GLU A 58 -3.34 19.42 1.63
C GLU A 58 -2.70 20.04 2.87
N LYS A 59 -1.43 19.68 3.15
CA LYS A 59 -0.66 20.23 4.28
C LYS A 59 -0.46 21.74 4.15
N LEU A 60 -0.07 22.21 2.97
CA LEU A 60 0.15 23.63 2.69
C LEU A 60 -1.10 24.46 3.00
N ILE A 61 -2.27 24.02 2.52
CA ILE A 61 -3.54 24.71 2.78
C ILE A 61 -3.90 24.62 4.27
N CYS A 62 -3.69 23.45 4.89
CA CYS A 62 -3.95 23.24 6.31
C CYS A 62 -3.17 24.24 7.19
N GLU A 63 -1.88 24.43 6.89
CA GLU A 63 -1.00 25.36 7.59
C GLU A 63 -1.38 26.82 7.35
N LYS A 64 -1.58 27.21 6.08
CA LYS A 64 -1.86 28.61 5.71
C LYS A 64 -3.22 29.09 6.20
N MET A 65 -4.23 28.24 6.15
CA MET A 65 -5.59 28.57 6.58
C MET A 65 -5.85 28.23 8.06
N ARG A 66 -4.84 27.70 8.78
CA ARG A 66 -4.94 27.25 10.19
C ARG A 66 -6.10 26.28 10.41
N LEU A 67 -6.28 25.36 9.45
CA LEU A 67 -7.26 24.28 9.54
C LEU A 67 -6.65 23.08 10.29
N LYS A 68 -7.50 22.20 10.80
CA LYS A 68 -7.09 20.93 11.41
C LYS A 68 -6.95 19.80 10.40
N ARG A 69 -7.73 19.84 9.33
CA ARG A 69 -7.73 18.81 8.28
C ARG A 69 -8.12 19.43 6.95
N VAL A 70 -7.37 19.10 5.90
CA VAL A 70 -7.75 19.36 4.52
C VAL A 70 -7.71 18.04 3.77
N SER A 71 -8.70 17.77 2.93
CA SER A 71 -8.68 16.59 2.06
C SER A 71 -9.09 16.97 0.64
N ILE A 72 -8.23 16.62 -0.31
CA ILE A 72 -8.43 16.81 -1.73
C ILE A 72 -8.89 15.47 -2.30
N PHE A 73 -10.05 15.49 -2.94
CA PHE A 73 -10.65 14.38 -3.66
C PHE A 73 -10.45 14.61 -5.16
N PRO A 74 -9.42 13.98 -5.77
CA PRO A 74 -9.18 14.15 -7.20
C PRO A 74 -10.26 13.45 -8.02
N LYS A 75 -10.65 14.08 -9.11
CA LYS A 75 -11.52 13.53 -10.16
C LYS A 75 -10.76 13.51 -11.48
N TYR A 76 -10.91 12.43 -12.23
CA TYR A 76 -10.29 12.23 -13.53
C TYR A 76 -11.34 11.72 -14.52
N THR A 77 -11.07 11.90 -15.80
CA THR A 77 -11.85 11.26 -16.85
C THR A 77 -11.49 9.76 -16.93
N PRO A 78 -12.45 8.86 -17.25
CA PRO A 78 -12.21 7.42 -17.25
C PRO A 78 -11.06 6.95 -18.15
N ASP A 79 -10.81 7.66 -19.26
CA ASP A 79 -9.74 7.39 -20.22
C ASP A 79 -8.32 7.53 -19.65
N LEU A 80 -8.16 8.26 -18.54
CA LEU A 80 -6.88 8.40 -17.87
C LEU A 80 -6.52 7.17 -17.02
N PHE A 81 -7.49 6.31 -16.69
CA PHE A 81 -7.23 5.14 -15.84
C PHE A 81 -6.35 4.12 -16.55
N ASN A 82 -5.22 3.78 -15.94
CA ASN A 82 -4.31 2.75 -16.43
C ASN A 82 -3.43 2.20 -15.29
N CYS A 83 -2.77 1.06 -15.53
CA CYS A 83 -1.94 0.36 -14.54
C CYS A 83 -0.79 1.21 -13.97
N THR A 84 -0.27 2.21 -14.70
CA THR A 84 0.82 3.06 -14.19
C THR A 84 0.40 3.94 -13.01
N TYR A 85 -0.91 4.14 -12.83
CA TYR A 85 -1.46 4.88 -11.68
C TYR A 85 -1.63 4.03 -10.42
N PHE A 86 -1.46 2.70 -10.51
CA PHE A 86 -1.63 1.80 -9.38
C PHE A 86 -0.78 2.16 -8.13
N PRO A 87 0.51 2.55 -8.26
CA PRO A 87 1.30 2.98 -7.11
C PRO A 87 0.67 4.14 -6.33
N GLU A 88 -0.01 5.06 -7.01
CA GLU A 88 -0.69 6.21 -6.38
C GLU A 88 -1.94 5.78 -5.60
N LEU A 89 -2.70 4.82 -6.15
CA LEU A 89 -3.82 4.19 -5.43
C LEU A 89 -3.33 3.47 -4.17
N VAL A 90 -2.23 2.73 -4.27
CA VAL A 90 -1.61 2.05 -3.13
C VAL A 90 -1.12 3.05 -2.09
N ALA A 91 -0.45 4.13 -2.51
CA ALA A 91 0.01 5.18 -1.61
C ALA A 91 -1.17 5.80 -0.83
N ARG A 92 -2.29 6.07 -1.51
CA ARG A 92 -3.49 6.57 -0.84
C ARG A 92 -4.10 5.53 0.12
N LEU A 93 -4.15 4.25 -0.27
CA LEU A 93 -4.66 3.17 0.59
C LEU A 93 -3.87 2.99 1.88
N LYS A 94 -2.54 3.10 1.82
CA LYS A 94 -1.66 3.00 2.99
C LYS A 94 -1.99 4.03 4.07
N THR A 95 -2.51 5.20 3.68
CA THR A 95 -2.96 6.22 4.64
C THR A 95 -4.29 5.87 5.31
N MET A 96 -5.10 5.00 4.69
CA MET A 96 -6.41 4.57 5.21
C MET A 96 -6.37 3.23 5.93
N VAL A 97 -5.42 2.36 5.58
CA VAL A 97 -5.32 0.98 6.09
C VAL A 97 -3.84 0.64 6.33
N SER A 98 -3.39 0.80 7.57
CA SER A 98 -1.99 0.57 7.95
C SER A 98 -1.48 -0.85 7.67
N MET A 99 -2.39 -1.84 7.62
CA MET A 99 -2.06 -3.24 7.36
C MET A 99 -1.64 -3.52 5.91
N VAL A 100 -1.91 -2.60 4.97
CA VAL A 100 -1.53 -2.75 3.55
C VAL A 100 -0.02 -2.55 3.33
N ASN A 101 0.66 -1.89 4.27
CA ASN A 101 2.10 -1.65 4.21
C ASN A 101 2.87 -2.98 4.08
N GLY A 102 3.61 -3.15 2.97
CA GLY A 102 4.43 -4.34 2.69
C GLY A 102 3.80 -5.39 1.78
N TYR A 103 2.48 -5.44 1.63
CA TYR A 103 1.86 -6.47 0.76
C TYR A 103 1.73 -6.05 -0.71
N LEU A 104 1.44 -4.76 -0.96
CA LEU A 104 1.24 -4.23 -2.30
C LEU A 104 2.49 -3.54 -2.87
N ASP A 105 3.60 -3.55 -2.14
CA ASP A 105 4.80 -2.76 -2.46
C ASP A 105 5.49 -3.24 -3.74
N ASP A 106 5.56 -4.56 -3.92
CA ASP A 106 6.14 -5.18 -5.11
C ASP A 106 5.10 -5.96 -5.93
N ALA A 107 3.82 -5.64 -5.81
CA ALA A 107 2.78 -6.35 -6.56
C ALA A 107 2.85 -6.02 -8.06
N ASP A 108 2.74 -7.05 -8.90
CA ASP A 108 2.61 -6.86 -10.35
C ASP A 108 1.11 -6.67 -10.68
N VAL A 109 0.80 -5.76 -11.59
CA VAL A 109 -0.59 -5.39 -11.90
C VAL A 109 -0.87 -5.45 -13.39
N SER A 110 -2.01 -6.03 -13.75
CA SER A 110 -2.57 -5.96 -15.10
C SER A 110 -4.05 -5.57 -15.03
N TYR A 111 -4.55 -4.94 -16.09
CA TYR A 111 -5.93 -4.49 -16.17
C TYR A 111 -6.53 -4.91 -17.50
N GLU A 112 -7.48 -5.84 -17.44
CA GLU A 112 -8.15 -6.40 -18.61
C GLU A 112 -9.64 -6.60 -18.30
N ASN A 113 -10.52 -6.33 -19.27
CA ASN A 113 -11.97 -6.58 -19.14
C ASN A 113 -12.62 -5.95 -17.89
N GLN A 114 -12.15 -4.78 -17.44
CA GLN A 114 -12.59 -4.11 -16.20
C GLN A 114 -12.20 -4.83 -14.90
N ILE A 115 -11.29 -5.79 -14.97
CA ILE A 115 -10.74 -6.52 -13.83
C ILE A 115 -9.29 -6.08 -13.65
N LEU A 116 -8.97 -5.61 -12.45
CA LEU A 116 -7.62 -5.30 -12.01
C LEU A 116 -7.04 -6.54 -11.32
N HIS A 117 -6.11 -7.21 -12.01
CA HIS A 117 -5.41 -8.38 -11.51
C HIS A 117 -4.16 -7.90 -10.77
N ILE A 118 -4.04 -8.25 -9.50
CA ILE A 118 -2.94 -7.84 -8.62
C ILE A 118 -2.21 -9.08 -8.14
N THR A 119 -1.01 -9.33 -8.67
CA THR A 119 -0.17 -10.47 -8.30
C THR A 119 0.74 -10.12 -7.13
N LEU A 120 0.52 -10.74 -5.97
CA LEU A 120 1.29 -10.52 -4.75
C LEU A 120 2.53 -11.42 -4.72
N LYS A 121 3.72 -10.81 -4.61
CA LYS A 121 5.01 -11.54 -4.62
C LYS A 121 5.28 -12.36 -3.35
N HIS A 122 4.74 -11.95 -2.21
CA HIS A 122 5.01 -12.59 -0.91
C HIS A 122 3.84 -13.44 -0.37
N GLY A 123 2.82 -13.69 -1.19
CA GLY A 123 1.59 -14.33 -0.74
C GLY A 123 0.73 -13.42 0.14
N GLY A 124 -0.23 -14.00 0.88
CA GLY A 124 -1.12 -13.24 1.77
C GLY A 124 -2.37 -12.66 1.10
N ALA A 125 -2.74 -13.15 -0.11
CA ALA A 125 -3.97 -12.76 -0.80
C ALA A 125 -5.21 -12.89 0.09
N ASP A 126 -5.33 -14.00 0.82
CA ASP A 126 -6.45 -14.23 1.75
C ASP A 126 -6.53 -13.16 2.85
N ILE A 127 -5.38 -12.69 3.36
CA ILE A 127 -5.31 -11.69 4.44
C ILE A 127 -5.74 -10.32 3.92
N ILE A 128 -5.23 -9.91 2.75
CA ILE A 128 -5.59 -8.65 2.10
C ILE A 128 -7.06 -8.63 1.70
N GLN A 129 -7.59 -9.77 1.23
CA GLN A 129 -8.98 -9.91 0.85
C GLN A 129 -9.90 -9.87 2.08
N GLN A 130 -9.56 -10.55 3.17
CA GLN A 130 -10.30 -10.46 4.44
C GLN A 130 -10.30 -9.03 5.01
N ALA A 131 -9.23 -8.27 4.75
CA ALA A 131 -9.13 -6.88 5.14
C ALA A 131 -10.01 -5.93 4.32
N GLY A 132 -10.63 -6.40 3.23
CA GLY A 132 -11.49 -5.60 2.37
C GLY A 132 -10.74 -4.59 1.50
N VAL A 133 -9.47 -4.84 1.19
CA VAL A 133 -8.64 -3.94 0.38
C VAL A 133 -9.13 -3.91 -1.07
N ASP A 134 -9.64 -5.02 -1.59
CA ASP A 134 -10.37 -5.11 -2.86
C ASP A 134 -11.49 -4.06 -2.91
N LYS A 135 -12.33 -4.03 -1.88
CA LYS A 135 -13.49 -3.12 -1.80
C LYS A 135 -13.04 -1.66 -1.74
N LYS A 136 -11.99 -1.37 -0.97
CA LYS A 136 -11.44 0.00 -0.90
C LYS A 136 -10.81 0.44 -2.22
N LEU A 137 -10.13 -0.45 -2.94
CA LEU A 137 -9.60 -0.16 -4.28
C LEU A 137 -10.74 0.15 -5.26
N MET A 138 -11.76 -0.71 -5.31
CA MET A 138 -12.94 -0.50 -6.16
C MET A 138 -13.62 0.83 -5.83
N GLN A 139 -13.75 1.17 -4.55
CA GLN A 139 -14.30 2.43 -4.10
C GLN A 139 -13.44 3.62 -4.54
N LEU A 140 -12.12 3.56 -4.38
CA LEU A 140 -11.22 4.65 -4.80
C LEU A 140 -11.28 4.89 -6.31
N VAL A 141 -11.33 3.84 -7.13
CA VAL A 141 -11.44 3.98 -8.58
C VAL A 141 -12.80 4.58 -8.96
N MET A 142 -13.88 4.11 -8.33
CA MET A 142 -15.21 4.70 -8.52
C MET A 142 -15.24 6.17 -8.09
N GLU A 143 -14.62 6.52 -6.97
CA GLU A 143 -14.57 7.89 -6.47
C GLU A 143 -13.72 8.79 -7.37
N GLN A 144 -12.60 8.33 -7.90
CA GLN A 144 -11.70 9.18 -8.68
C GLN A 144 -12.08 9.24 -10.17
N PHE A 145 -12.46 8.12 -10.78
CA PHE A 145 -12.70 8.02 -12.22
C PHE A 145 -14.18 7.86 -12.58
N SER A 146 -15.07 7.74 -11.58
CA SER A 146 -16.52 7.62 -11.77
C SER A 146 -16.96 6.41 -12.60
N PHE A 147 -16.18 5.33 -12.59
CA PHE A 147 -16.55 4.03 -13.13
C PHE A 147 -16.10 2.88 -12.21
N GLY A 148 -16.80 1.76 -12.29
CA GLY A 148 -16.52 0.59 -11.45
C GLY A 148 -15.52 -0.36 -12.10
N ILE A 149 -14.64 -0.92 -11.27
CA ILE A 149 -13.77 -2.05 -11.64
C ILE A 149 -14.04 -3.22 -10.69
N GLN A 150 -13.59 -4.41 -11.08
CA GLN A 150 -13.39 -5.53 -10.18
C GLN A 150 -11.92 -5.64 -9.81
N VAL A 151 -11.62 -6.17 -8.63
CA VAL A 151 -10.25 -6.41 -8.17
C VAL A 151 -10.09 -7.88 -7.85
N GLN A 152 -9.08 -8.51 -8.42
CA GLN A 152 -8.71 -9.89 -8.15
C GLN A 152 -7.27 -9.96 -7.67
N PHE A 153 -7.06 -10.59 -6.53
CA PHE A 153 -5.73 -10.87 -6.01
C PHE A 153 -5.27 -12.22 -6.50
N GLU A 154 -4.12 -12.23 -7.17
CA GLU A 154 -3.41 -13.43 -7.60
C GLU A 154 -2.14 -13.57 -6.74
N GLY A 155 -1.72 -14.79 -6.45
CA GLY A 155 -0.55 -15.02 -5.62
C GLY A 155 -0.30 -16.49 -5.44
N LEU A 156 0.93 -16.85 -5.08
CA LEU A 156 1.30 -18.23 -4.76
C LEU A 156 0.56 -18.67 -3.49
N THR A 157 -0.63 -19.22 -3.69
CA THR A 157 -1.41 -19.87 -2.65
C THR A 157 -0.70 -21.16 -2.29
N ARG A 158 0.12 -21.10 -1.23
CA ARG A 158 0.77 -22.21 -0.55
C ARG A 158 1.94 -22.82 -1.34
N ILE A 159 3.01 -23.14 -0.62
CA ILE A 159 3.91 -24.22 -1.01
C ILE A 159 3.01 -25.45 -1.19
N MET A 160 2.83 -25.90 -2.43
CA MET A 160 2.20 -27.20 -2.69
C MET A 160 3.03 -28.27 -1.95
N PRO A 161 2.43 -29.12 -1.11
CA PRO A 161 3.15 -30.21 -0.44
C PRO A 161 3.87 -31.17 -1.40
N ASP A 162 3.53 -31.14 -2.69
CA ASP A 162 4.04 -32.09 -3.69
C ASP A 162 5.46 -31.81 -4.19
N VAL A 163 6.08 -30.68 -3.83
CA VAL A 163 7.49 -30.40 -4.22
C VAL A 163 8.49 -31.15 -3.32
N TYR A 164 8.09 -31.56 -2.11
CA TYR A 164 8.95 -32.38 -1.24
C TYR A 164 9.21 -33.78 -1.84
N ALA A 165 8.24 -34.34 -2.57
CA ALA A 165 8.37 -35.68 -3.14
C ALA A 165 9.37 -35.74 -4.31
N GLN A 166 9.46 -34.68 -5.13
CA GLN A 166 10.41 -34.64 -6.25
C GLN A 166 11.84 -34.30 -5.80
N THR A 167 11.99 -33.55 -4.70
CA THR A 167 13.32 -33.20 -4.16
C THR A 167 13.95 -34.36 -3.39
N MET A 168 13.14 -35.18 -2.71
CA MET A 168 13.63 -36.37 -1.97
C MET A 168 14.01 -37.56 -2.87
N SER A 169 13.56 -37.58 -4.12
CA SER A 169 13.84 -38.67 -5.07
C SER A 169 15.12 -38.47 -5.88
N SER A 170 15.75 -37.29 -5.81
CA SER A 170 16.99 -36.96 -6.54
C SER A 170 18.23 -36.84 -5.66
N LEU A 171 18.13 -37.09 -4.35
CA LEU A 171 19.31 -37.17 -3.48
C LEU A 171 20.05 -38.50 -3.74
N PRO A 172 21.31 -38.47 -4.21
CA PRO A 172 22.12 -39.69 -4.22
C PRO A 172 22.26 -40.19 -2.79
N LEU A 173 22.11 -41.51 -2.59
CA LEU A 173 22.49 -42.19 -1.36
C LEU A 173 23.98 -41.92 -1.12
N SER A 174 24.29 -40.84 -0.42
CA SER A 174 25.66 -40.54 0.00
C SER A 174 26.09 -41.62 0.98
N SER A 175 27.11 -42.37 0.58
CA SER A 175 27.70 -43.48 1.34
C SER A 175 27.97 -43.05 2.79
N ALA A 176 27.58 -43.91 3.72
CA ALA A 176 27.65 -43.69 5.15
C ALA A 176 28.95 -42.97 5.60
N PRO A 177 28.85 -41.94 6.47
CA PRO A 177 30.04 -41.28 7.00
C PRO A 177 30.91 -42.28 7.78
N PRO A 178 32.25 -42.13 7.76
CA PRO A 178 33.16 -43.06 8.40
C PRO A 178 32.90 -43.14 9.90
N ARG A 179 32.89 -44.37 10.43
CA ARG A 179 32.65 -44.69 11.84
C ARG A 179 33.70 -43.99 12.71
N MET A 180 33.30 -42.95 13.44
CA MET A 180 34.20 -42.29 14.40
C MET A 180 34.56 -43.27 15.53
N SER A 181 35.87 -43.51 15.70
CA SER A 181 36.43 -44.27 16.82
C SER A 181 36.17 -43.56 18.14
N LYS A 182 35.58 -44.26 19.12
CA LYS A 182 35.38 -43.75 20.50
C LYS A 182 36.73 -43.29 21.07
N ARG A 183 36.84 -42.01 21.44
CA ARG A 183 37.87 -41.56 22.40
C ARG A 183 37.25 -41.54 23.80
N GLU A 184 37.92 -42.19 24.73
CA GLU A 184 37.54 -42.34 26.13
C GLU A 184 37.45 -41.00 26.87
N VAL A 185 36.49 -40.91 27.78
CA VAL A 185 36.22 -39.73 28.61
C VAL A 185 37.13 -39.80 29.85
N PRO A 186 37.92 -38.76 30.20
CA PRO A 186 38.63 -38.75 31.47
C PRO A 186 37.66 -38.40 32.62
N VAL A 187 37.71 -39.23 33.66
CA VAL A 187 37.00 -39.11 34.94
C VAL A 187 37.48 -37.86 35.68
N ALA A 188 36.56 -37.01 36.14
CA ALA A 188 36.85 -35.95 37.10
C ALA A 188 36.35 -36.38 38.49
N ASP A 189 37.31 -36.58 39.39
CA ASP A 189 37.16 -36.75 40.84
C ASP A 189 36.35 -35.60 41.46
N ASN A 190 35.36 -35.95 42.28
CA ASN A 190 34.62 -34.98 43.09
C ASN A 190 34.81 -35.34 44.57
N PRO A 191 35.56 -34.54 45.36
CA PRO A 191 35.63 -34.78 46.79
C PRO A 191 34.41 -34.22 47.51
N SER A 192 33.90 -35.07 48.38
CA SER A 192 32.71 -34.98 49.21
C SER A 192 32.92 -34.18 50.50
N THR A 193 31.94 -33.35 50.89
CA THR A 193 31.57 -33.02 52.29
C THR A 193 30.20 -32.34 52.29
N SER A 194 29.09 -32.99 52.68
CA SER A 194 28.57 -33.09 54.06
C SER A 194 28.22 -31.74 54.70
N LYS A 195 26.91 -31.41 54.79
CA LYS A 195 26.18 -31.41 56.06
C LYS A 195 24.69 -31.09 55.93
N ARG A 196 23.94 -31.85 56.72
CA ARG A 196 22.53 -31.78 57.09
C ARG A 196 22.26 -30.54 57.96
N ALA A 197 21.10 -29.91 57.78
CA ALA A 197 20.33 -29.23 58.82
C ALA A 197 18.86 -29.53 58.56
#